data_AF-A0A4Y2SSB7-F1
#
_entry.id   AF-A0A4Y2SSB7-F1
#
_cell.length_a   1.000
_cell.length_b   1.000
_cell.length_c   1.000
_cell.angle_alpha   90.00
_cell.angle_beta   90.00
_cell.angle_gamma   90.00
#
_symmetry.space_group_name_H-M   'P 1'
#
loop_
_entity.id
_entity.type
_entity.pdbx_description
1 polymer ?
#
loop_
_entity_poly.entity_id
_entity_poly.type
_entity_poly.pdbx_seq_one_letter_code
_entity_poly.pdbx_strand_id
1 'polypeptide(L)'
;MSHKKHSHDKDSPHEKKHDKKLLKSLETPEEKRLRRFMKKEQKQRKLKEEMGWDDEYMGYTNTDNPFGDTNLLNGFVWKKKLEKEGLHKLSKEDMDGRNRLKLEQNKNELEKVKLRRMQREREREMREEELTRIQRQKEAAQFSEWEKQEDSFHLQQAKLRSKIRIEEGRAKPIDLLARYISSEEEDFNIEMHEPYKYLNGLKREDLEDLQEDIKVYKSIENGKNYDYWKDLEIIVDDEIRNLSDNSDGHRDSINGAVSSEIVSIFKGKTPKQLDAMYRQIKKKTSEEGVDTGYWETLLSRLNAYMARARLAERHEENLRNKLFKLKEE
;
A
#
# COMPACT_ATOMS: atom_id res chain seq x y z
N MET A 1 -2.72 -65.23 -15.17
CA MET A 1 -1.79 -65.38 -16.31
C MET A 1 -2.25 -64.52 -17.46
N SER A 2 -1.50 -63.49 -17.84
CA SER A 2 -1.35 -63.12 -19.26
C SER A 2 -0.22 -62.10 -19.39
N HIS A 3 0.93 -62.58 -19.87
CA HIS A 3 2.10 -61.78 -20.20
C HIS A 3 1.89 -61.12 -21.57
N LYS A 4 2.05 -59.78 -21.64
CA LYS A 4 2.22 -59.07 -22.91
C LYS A 4 3.72 -58.79 -23.11
N LYS A 5 4.34 -59.59 -23.97
CA LYS A 5 5.75 -59.46 -24.38
C LYS A 5 5.92 -58.17 -25.21
N HIS A 6 6.87 -57.32 -24.83
CA HIS A 6 7.48 -56.33 -25.72
C HIS A 6 8.60 -57.04 -26.49
N SER A 7 8.48 -57.21 -27.81
CA SER A 7 9.61 -57.59 -28.65
C SER A 7 10.36 -56.34 -29.10
N HIS A 8 11.65 -56.32 -28.81
CA HIS A 8 12.60 -55.31 -29.21
C HIS A 8 13.44 -55.93 -30.33
N ASP A 9 13.02 -55.79 -31.59
CA ASP A 9 13.79 -56.29 -32.73
C ASP A 9 14.87 -55.29 -33.13
N LYS A 10 16.12 -55.73 -32.98
CA LYS A 10 17.32 -55.02 -33.42
C LYS A 10 17.61 -55.39 -34.87
N ASP A 11 17.06 -54.63 -35.81
CA ASP A 11 17.36 -54.79 -37.25
C ASP A 11 18.86 -54.70 -37.55
N SER A 12 19.35 -55.68 -38.33
CA SER A 12 20.75 -55.83 -38.71
C SER A 12 21.25 -54.67 -39.58
N PRO A 13 22.52 -54.21 -39.46
CA PRO A 13 23.06 -53.12 -40.26
C PRO A 13 22.97 -53.34 -41.78
N HIS A 14 22.86 -54.61 -42.21
CA HIS A 14 22.75 -54.99 -43.61
C HIS A 14 21.32 -54.80 -44.15
N GLU A 15 20.29 -55.10 -43.36
CA GLU A 15 18.88 -54.86 -43.68
C GLU A 15 18.60 -53.36 -43.79
N LYS A 16 19.06 -52.57 -42.81
CA LYS A 16 18.92 -51.10 -42.86
C LYS A 16 19.57 -50.46 -44.09
N LYS A 17 20.65 -51.04 -44.62
CA LYS A 17 21.29 -50.59 -45.86
C LYS A 17 20.51 -51.01 -47.10
N HIS A 18 19.91 -52.20 -47.08
CA HIS A 18 19.08 -52.71 -48.16
C HIS A 18 17.77 -51.92 -48.27
N ASP A 19 17.08 -51.69 -47.16
CA ASP A 19 15.83 -50.93 -47.13
C ASP A 19 16.05 -49.47 -47.50
N LYS A 20 17.16 -48.87 -47.02
CA LYS A 20 17.57 -47.53 -47.43
C LYS A 20 18.04 -47.46 -48.89
N LYS A 21 18.31 -48.58 -49.58
CA LYS A 21 18.52 -48.60 -51.03
C LYS A 21 17.19 -48.77 -51.76
N LEU A 22 16.29 -49.62 -51.25
CA LEU A 22 14.96 -49.84 -51.80
C LEU A 22 14.10 -48.57 -51.78
N LEU A 23 14.10 -47.86 -50.64
CA LEU A 23 13.46 -46.54 -50.52
C LEU A 23 14.07 -45.49 -51.47
N LYS A 24 15.35 -45.61 -51.84
CA LYS A 24 16.00 -44.69 -52.79
C LYS A 24 15.71 -45.01 -54.24
N SER A 25 15.39 -46.27 -54.54
CA SER A 25 15.00 -46.70 -55.90
C SER A 25 13.53 -46.43 -56.19
N LEU A 26 12.67 -46.45 -55.16
CA LEU A 26 11.25 -46.12 -55.26
C LEU A 26 10.96 -44.62 -55.16
N GLU A 27 11.97 -43.82 -54.84
CA GLU A 27 11.85 -42.38 -54.65
C GLU A 27 11.56 -41.65 -55.96
N THR A 28 10.58 -40.76 -55.94
CA THR A 28 10.27 -39.92 -57.09
C THR A 28 11.43 -38.96 -57.42
N PRO A 29 11.55 -38.46 -58.66
CA PRO A 29 12.59 -37.51 -59.03
C PRO A 29 12.60 -36.24 -58.15
N GLU A 30 11.45 -35.84 -57.62
CA GLU A 30 11.26 -34.66 -56.77
C GLU A 30 11.74 -34.91 -55.33
N GLU A 31 11.34 -36.02 -54.71
CA GLU A 31 11.83 -36.42 -53.38
C GLU A 31 13.35 -36.63 -53.37
N LYS A 32 13.91 -37.16 -54.46
CA LYS A 32 15.35 -37.33 -54.65
C LYS A 32 16.09 -35.98 -54.66
N ARG A 33 15.48 -34.93 -55.21
CA ARG A 33 16.02 -33.55 -55.17
C ARG A 33 15.95 -32.99 -53.76
N LEU A 34 14.81 -33.13 -53.08
CA LEU A 34 14.63 -32.63 -51.72
C LEU A 34 15.63 -33.27 -50.74
N ARG A 35 15.83 -34.60 -50.80
CA ARG A 35 16.85 -35.25 -49.96
C ARG A 35 18.27 -34.74 -50.24
N ARG A 36 18.60 -34.50 -51.51
CA ARG A 36 19.93 -33.95 -51.87
C ARG A 36 20.09 -32.53 -51.33
N PHE A 37 19.03 -31.72 -51.38
CA PHE A 37 18.99 -30.38 -50.81
C PHE A 37 19.19 -30.42 -49.29
N MET A 38 18.38 -31.18 -48.56
CA MET A 38 18.50 -31.36 -47.11
C MET A 38 19.89 -31.88 -46.70
N LYS A 39 20.46 -32.83 -47.45
CA LYS A 39 21.81 -33.34 -47.19
C LYS A 39 22.89 -32.27 -47.42
N LYS A 40 22.69 -31.37 -48.39
CA LYS A 40 23.60 -30.24 -48.67
C LYS A 40 23.50 -29.19 -47.56
N GLU A 41 22.29 -28.85 -47.14
CA GLU A 41 22.02 -27.90 -46.05
C GLU A 41 22.57 -28.40 -44.71
N GLN A 42 22.31 -29.67 -44.35
CA GLN A 42 22.88 -30.27 -43.14
C GLN A 42 24.41 -30.28 -43.14
N LYS A 43 25.04 -30.52 -44.30
CA LYS A 43 26.50 -30.44 -44.43
C LYS A 43 27.00 -29.00 -44.24
N GLN A 44 26.30 -28.01 -44.78
CA GLN A 44 26.66 -26.60 -44.59
C GLN A 44 26.47 -26.17 -43.14
N ARG A 45 25.38 -26.59 -42.49
CA ARG A 45 25.13 -26.31 -41.07
C ARG A 45 26.21 -26.90 -40.18
N LYS A 46 26.59 -28.17 -40.39
CA LYS A 46 27.70 -28.79 -39.65
C LYS A 46 29.02 -28.06 -39.84
N LEU A 47 29.31 -27.61 -41.07
CA LEU A 47 30.54 -26.88 -41.38
C LEU A 47 30.55 -25.48 -40.72
N LYS A 48 29.39 -24.80 -40.64
CA LYS A 48 29.23 -23.54 -39.89
C LYS A 48 29.41 -23.72 -38.38
N GLU A 49 28.78 -24.75 -37.82
CA GLU A 49 28.91 -25.11 -36.39
C GLU A 49 30.37 -25.46 -36.05
N GLU A 50 31.06 -26.19 -36.92
CA GLU A 50 32.48 -26.54 -36.75
C GLU A 50 33.41 -25.32 -36.81
N MET A 51 33.04 -24.31 -37.59
CA MET A 51 33.73 -23.01 -37.70
C MET A 51 33.42 -22.06 -36.53
N GLY A 52 32.60 -22.47 -35.57
CA GLY A 52 32.34 -21.71 -34.34
C GLY A 52 31.40 -20.52 -34.51
N TRP A 53 30.56 -20.53 -35.54
CA TRP A 53 29.55 -19.49 -35.76
C TRP A 53 28.44 -19.63 -34.71
N ASP A 54 28.06 -18.53 -34.04
CA ASP A 54 26.97 -18.53 -33.07
C ASP A 54 25.60 -18.53 -33.75
N ASP A 55 24.54 -18.69 -32.95
CA ASP A 55 23.14 -18.78 -33.43
C ASP A 55 22.68 -17.50 -34.16
N GLU A 56 23.35 -16.36 -33.92
CA GLU A 56 23.10 -15.06 -34.57
C GLU A 56 23.76 -15.00 -35.96
N TYR A 57 24.93 -15.61 -36.14
CA TYR A 57 25.64 -15.69 -37.43
C TYR A 57 25.19 -16.85 -38.33
N MET A 58 24.43 -17.82 -37.83
CA MET A 58 23.97 -19.00 -38.57
C MET A 58 23.10 -18.66 -39.80
N GLY A 59 22.47 -17.48 -39.83
CA GLY A 59 21.61 -17.00 -40.92
C GLY A 59 22.33 -16.66 -42.22
N TYR A 60 23.61 -16.29 -42.17
CA TYR A 60 24.32 -15.87 -43.39
C TYR A 60 24.71 -17.07 -44.26
N THR A 61 24.34 -17.04 -45.54
CA THR A 61 24.76 -18.05 -46.53
C THR A 61 25.65 -17.39 -47.58
N ASN A 62 26.47 -18.17 -48.30
CA ASN A 62 27.28 -17.64 -49.42
C ASN A 62 26.43 -16.95 -50.51
N THR A 63 25.12 -17.19 -50.53
CA THR A 63 24.15 -16.60 -51.47
C THR A 63 23.36 -15.44 -50.90
N ASP A 64 23.35 -15.26 -49.58
CA ASP A 64 22.58 -14.26 -48.84
C ASP A 64 23.50 -13.44 -47.93
N ASN A 65 24.64 -13.04 -48.51
CA ASN A 65 25.63 -12.20 -47.84
C ASN A 65 25.37 -10.73 -48.22
N PRO A 66 25.06 -9.84 -47.26
CA PRO A 66 24.83 -8.41 -47.51
C PRO A 66 26.00 -7.69 -48.19
N PHE A 67 27.21 -8.24 -48.08
CA PHE A 67 28.44 -7.66 -48.63
C PHE A 67 28.82 -8.23 -50.01
N GLY A 68 28.02 -9.14 -50.57
CA GLY A 68 28.20 -9.66 -51.93
C GLY A 68 29.33 -10.67 -52.11
N ASP A 69 29.97 -11.16 -51.03
CA ASP A 69 31.03 -12.18 -51.17
C ASP A 69 30.44 -13.56 -51.46
N THR A 70 30.89 -14.16 -52.56
CA THR A 70 30.49 -15.52 -53.00
C THR A 70 31.09 -16.65 -52.17
N ASN A 71 32.12 -16.34 -51.36
CA ASN A 71 32.96 -17.30 -50.64
C ASN A 71 33.01 -17.02 -49.13
N LEU A 72 31.91 -16.56 -48.53
CA LEU A 72 31.81 -16.22 -47.11
C LEU A 72 32.24 -17.38 -46.17
N LEU A 73 32.00 -18.63 -46.57
CA LEU A 73 32.39 -19.83 -45.81
C LEU A 73 33.88 -20.20 -45.92
N ASN A 74 34.66 -19.54 -46.79
CA ASN A 74 36.08 -19.83 -46.90
C ASN A 74 36.85 -18.95 -45.89
N GLY A 75 37.59 -19.60 -44.99
CA GLY A 75 38.40 -18.89 -43.99
C GLY A 75 39.42 -17.95 -44.65
N PHE A 76 39.44 -16.69 -44.21
CA PHE A 76 40.40 -15.70 -44.67
C PHE A 76 41.82 -16.05 -44.20
N VAL A 77 42.77 -16.13 -45.13
CA VAL A 77 44.18 -16.42 -44.83
C VAL A 77 45.03 -15.18 -45.09
N TRP A 78 45.59 -14.62 -44.03
CA TRP A 78 46.48 -13.46 -44.13
C TRP A 78 47.91 -13.88 -44.48
N LYS A 79 48.15 -14.17 -45.77
CA LYS A 79 49.42 -14.73 -46.28
C LYS A 79 50.66 -13.95 -45.83
N LYS A 80 50.65 -12.61 -45.98
CA LYS A 80 51.75 -11.73 -45.53
C LYS A 80 52.02 -11.82 -44.02
N LYS A 81 50.98 -12.01 -43.19
CA LYS A 81 51.14 -12.16 -41.74
C LYS A 81 51.76 -13.52 -41.40
N LEU A 82 51.34 -14.58 -42.08
CA LEU A 82 51.92 -15.91 -41.91
C LEU A 82 53.40 -15.96 -42.32
N GLU A 83 53.77 -15.27 -43.39
CA GLU A 83 55.18 -15.10 -43.79
C GLU A 83 55.98 -14.34 -42.74
N LYS A 84 55.44 -13.22 -42.24
CA LYS A 84 56.10 -12.40 -41.20
C LYS A 84 56.26 -13.13 -39.86
N GLU A 85 55.28 -13.95 -39.48
CA GLU A 85 55.34 -14.76 -38.25
C GLU A 85 56.17 -16.05 -38.42
N GLY A 86 56.67 -16.36 -39.62
CA GLY A 86 57.47 -17.55 -39.90
C GLY A 86 56.65 -18.86 -39.96
N LEU A 87 55.33 -18.75 -40.00
CA LEU A 87 54.37 -19.86 -39.94
C LEU A 87 53.94 -20.38 -41.33
N HIS A 88 54.53 -19.87 -42.42
CA HIS A 88 54.20 -20.26 -43.79
C HIS A 88 54.35 -21.78 -44.07
N LYS A 89 55.16 -22.50 -43.29
CA LYS A 89 55.41 -23.94 -43.47
C LYS A 89 54.48 -24.86 -42.65
N LEU A 90 53.61 -24.31 -41.80
CA LEU A 90 52.69 -25.12 -41.00
C LEU A 90 51.60 -25.76 -41.87
N SER A 91 51.17 -26.96 -41.48
CA SER A 91 50.03 -27.62 -42.11
C SER A 91 48.76 -26.79 -41.92
N LYS A 92 47.83 -26.91 -42.88
CA LYS A 92 46.52 -26.27 -42.79
C LYS A 92 45.78 -26.70 -41.51
N GLU A 93 45.93 -27.96 -41.11
CA GLU A 93 45.31 -28.52 -39.90
C GLU A 93 45.85 -27.87 -38.61
N ASP A 94 47.16 -27.61 -38.53
CA ASP A 94 47.78 -26.96 -37.37
C ASP A 94 47.36 -25.49 -37.25
N MET A 95 47.20 -24.80 -38.38
CA MET A 95 46.71 -23.42 -38.41
C MET A 95 45.25 -23.33 -37.97
N ASP A 96 44.41 -24.23 -38.47
CA ASP A 96 42.99 -24.28 -38.11
C ASP A 96 42.83 -24.59 -36.61
N GLY A 97 43.63 -25.50 -36.05
CA GLY A 97 43.67 -25.78 -34.61
C GLY A 97 44.08 -24.56 -33.76
N ARG A 98 45.13 -23.83 -34.17
CA ARG A 98 45.59 -22.62 -33.47
C ARG A 98 44.57 -21.48 -33.55
N ASN A 99 43.90 -21.33 -34.68
CA ASN A 99 42.84 -20.34 -34.86
C ASN A 99 41.61 -20.66 -34.01
N ARG A 100 41.22 -21.94 -33.94
CA ARG A 100 40.14 -22.40 -33.06
C ARG A 100 40.42 -22.08 -31.59
N LEU A 101 41.64 -22.36 -31.10
CA LEU A 101 42.03 -22.04 -29.73
C LEU A 101 41.98 -20.53 -29.44
N LYS A 102 42.45 -19.69 -30.38
CA LYS A 102 42.36 -18.23 -30.25
C LYS A 102 40.93 -17.72 -30.24
N LEU A 103 40.05 -18.29 -31.07
CA LEU A 103 38.63 -17.96 -31.10
C LEU A 103 37.96 -18.33 -29.78
N GLU A 104 38.26 -19.50 -29.23
CA GLU A 104 37.75 -19.96 -27.94
C GLU A 104 38.23 -19.05 -26.79
N GLN A 105 39.51 -18.67 -26.78
CA GLN A 105 40.05 -17.71 -25.82
C GLN A 105 39.36 -16.34 -25.91
N ASN A 106 39.20 -15.80 -27.12
CA ASN A 106 38.51 -14.54 -27.35
C ASN A 106 37.04 -14.60 -26.89
N LYS A 107 36.34 -15.70 -27.19
CA LYS A 107 34.97 -15.93 -26.72
C LYS A 107 34.88 -15.91 -25.20
N ASN A 108 35.78 -16.62 -24.51
CA ASN A 108 35.84 -16.65 -23.04
C ASN A 108 36.17 -15.27 -22.45
N GLU A 109 37.04 -14.49 -23.09
CA GLU A 109 37.33 -13.11 -22.70
C GLU A 109 36.11 -12.19 -22.90
N LEU A 110 35.42 -12.32 -24.02
CA LEU A 110 34.21 -11.57 -24.35
C LEU A 110 33.09 -11.86 -23.32
N GLU A 111 32.89 -13.13 -22.95
CA GLU A 111 31.93 -13.53 -21.92
C GLU A 111 32.28 -12.92 -20.56
N LYS A 112 33.55 -12.94 -20.15
CA LYS A 112 33.99 -12.28 -18.90
C LYS A 112 33.72 -10.76 -18.95
N VAL A 113 33.98 -10.11 -20.08
CA VAL A 113 33.69 -8.68 -20.26
C VAL A 113 32.19 -8.41 -20.19
N LYS A 114 31.36 -9.27 -20.81
CA LYS A 114 29.89 -9.19 -20.77
C LYS A 114 29.38 -9.30 -19.33
N LEU A 115 29.85 -10.29 -18.57
CA LEU A 115 29.49 -10.46 -17.16
C LEU A 115 29.87 -9.24 -16.31
N ARG A 116 31.08 -8.68 -16.50
CA ARG A 116 31.50 -7.45 -15.80
C ARG A 116 30.68 -6.21 -16.18
N ARG A 117 30.15 -6.14 -17.40
CA ARG A 117 29.22 -5.07 -17.81
C ARG A 117 27.89 -5.23 -17.10
N MET A 118 27.30 -6.42 -17.17
CA MET A 118 26.03 -6.74 -16.49
C MET A 118 26.10 -6.50 -14.97
N GLN A 119 27.23 -6.85 -14.34
CA GLN A 119 27.40 -6.63 -12.90
C GLN A 119 27.47 -5.14 -12.55
N ARG A 120 28.16 -4.32 -13.36
CA ARG A 120 28.22 -2.86 -13.16
C ARG A 120 26.88 -2.18 -13.43
N GLU A 121 26.14 -2.64 -14.43
CA GLU A 121 24.79 -2.14 -14.68
C GLU A 121 23.86 -2.47 -13.52
N ARG A 122 23.86 -3.71 -13.03
CA ARG A 122 23.08 -4.10 -11.86
C ARG A 122 23.47 -3.32 -10.60
N GLU A 123 24.76 -3.12 -10.35
CA GLU A 123 25.21 -2.32 -9.20
C GLU A 123 24.78 -0.85 -9.32
N ARG A 124 24.83 -0.29 -10.54
CA ARG A 124 24.33 1.06 -10.81
C ARG A 124 22.82 1.15 -10.59
N GLU A 125 22.07 0.20 -11.14
CA GLU A 125 20.62 0.11 -11.00
C GLU A 125 20.21 0.01 -9.52
N MET A 126 20.84 -0.88 -8.75
CA MET A 126 20.60 -1.00 -7.30
C MET A 126 20.92 0.30 -6.54
N ARG A 127 22.00 1.00 -6.93
CA ARG A 127 22.37 2.29 -6.31
C ARG A 127 21.37 3.38 -6.67
N GLU A 128 20.92 3.43 -7.91
CA GLU A 128 19.90 4.38 -8.38
C GLU A 128 18.56 4.11 -7.67
N GLU A 129 18.12 2.86 -7.59
CA GLU A 129 16.94 2.45 -6.83
C GLU A 129 17.03 2.84 -5.35
N GLU A 130 18.17 2.59 -4.70
CA GLU A 130 18.38 2.97 -3.30
C GLU A 130 18.30 4.49 -3.11
N LEU A 131 18.94 5.26 -4.00
CA LEU A 131 18.88 6.72 -3.97
C LEU A 131 17.45 7.24 -4.16
N THR A 132 16.70 6.68 -5.12
CA THR A 132 15.29 7.07 -5.31
C THR A 132 14.42 6.70 -4.12
N ARG A 133 14.67 5.55 -3.48
CA ARG A 133 13.96 5.14 -2.26
C ARG A 133 14.26 6.08 -1.10
N ILE A 134 15.53 6.42 -0.88
CA ILE A 134 15.94 7.38 0.16
C ILE A 134 15.33 8.76 -0.12
N GLN A 135 15.31 9.21 -1.37
CA GLN A 135 14.72 10.49 -1.74
C GLN A 135 13.22 10.51 -1.45
N ARG A 136 12.48 9.47 -1.85
CA ARG A 136 11.05 9.33 -1.53
C ARG A 136 10.78 9.30 -0.02
N GLN A 137 11.62 8.60 0.74
CA GLN A 137 11.50 8.56 2.20
C GLN A 137 11.74 9.93 2.84
N LYS A 138 12.73 10.69 2.36
CA LYS A 138 13.00 12.06 2.81
C LYS A 138 11.84 12.99 2.48
N GLU A 139 11.32 12.92 1.25
CA GLU A 139 10.16 13.70 0.83
C GLU A 139 8.94 13.35 1.69
N ALA A 140 8.64 12.07 1.89
CA ALA A 140 7.52 11.63 2.74
C ALA A 140 7.66 12.12 4.19
N ALA A 141 8.86 12.08 4.76
CA ALA A 141 9.11 12.62 6.10
C ALA A 141 8.91 14.13 6.16
N GLN A 142 9.35 14.87 5.14
CA GLN A 142 9.16 16.32 5.04
C GLN A 142 7.68 16.68 4.89
N PHE A 143 6.92 15.95 4.06
CA PHE A 143 5.48 16.14 3.93
C PHE A 143 4.73 15.90 5.24
N SER A 144 5.07 14.82 5.98
CA SER A 144 4.45 14.55 7.28
C SER A 144 4.77 15.62 8.32
N GLU A 145 5.98 16.17 8.31
CA GLU A 145 6.35 17.28 9.20
C GLU A 145 5.59 18.56 8.86
N TRP A 146 5.43 18.86 7.57
CA TRP A 146 4.62 20.00 7.12
C TRP A 146 3.14 19.85 7.48
N GLU A 147 2.56 18.66 7.34
CA GLU A 147 1.18 18.37 7.75
C GLU A 147 0.97 18.66 9.24
N LYS A 148 1.88 18.21 10.11
CA LYS A 148 1.81 18.52 11.55
C LYS A 148 1.95 20.01 11.86
N GLN A 149 2.84 20.70 11.15
CA GLN A 149 3.01 22.15 11.30
C GLN A 149 1.75 22.88 10.86
N GLU A 150 1.12 22.45 9.76
CA GLU A 150 -0.14 22.98 9.27
C GLU A 150 -1.28 22.78 10.28
N ASP A 151 -1.45 21.56 10.81
CA ASP A 151 -2.44 21.28 11.86
C ASP A 151 -2.24 22.18 13.09
N SER A 152 -0.98 22.35 13.52
CA SER A 152 -0.67 23.24 14.65
C SER A 152 -1.01 24.70 14.36
N PHE A 153 -0.82 25.15 13.11
CA PHE A 153 -1.17 26.49 12.68
C PHE A 153 -2.70 26.68 12.65
N HIS A 154 -3.43 25.71 12.11
CA HIS A 154 -4.90 25.71 12.11
C HIS A 154 -5.46 25.77 13.53
N LEU A 155 -4.86 25.04 14.47
CA LEU A 155 -5.23 25.11 15.89
C LEU A 155 -5.04 26.52 16.46
N GLN A 156 -3.88 27.12 16.22
CA GLN A 156 -3.55 28.46 16.72
C GLN A 156 -4.48 29.51 16.11
N GLN A 157 -4.76 29.41 14.81
CA GLN A 157 -5.72 30.29 14.13
C GLN A 157 -7.13 30.12 14.68
N ALA A 158 -7.59 28.89 14.92
CA ALA A 158 -8.89 28.61 15.52
C ALA A 158 -9.00 29.23 16.92
N LYS A 159 -7.98 29.05 17.77
CA LYS A 159 -7.89 29.67 19.10
C LYS A 159 -7.91 31.21 19.03
N LEU A 160 -7.14 31.80 18.13
CA LEU A 160 -7.09 33.26 17.97
C LEU A 160 -8.43 33.82 17.51
N ARG A 161 -9.05 33.21 16.48
CA ARG A 161 -10.38 33.60 15.98
C ARG A 161 -11.43 33.47 17.08
N SER A 162 -11.35 32.39 17.86
CA SER A 162 -12.23 32.15 19.00
C SER A 162 -12.11 33.25 20.05
N LYS A 163 -10.87 33.61 20.43
CA LYS A 163 -10.59 34.69 21.38
C LYS A 163 -11.21 36.03 20.92
N ILE A 164 -10.99 36.40 19.66
CA ILE A 164 -11.53 37.65 19.08
C ILE A 164 -13.06 37.64 19.10
N ARG A 165 -13.72 36.55 18.69
CA ARG A 165 -15.19 36.47 18.68
C ARG A 165 -15.81 36.60 20.07
N ILE A 166 -15.14 36.06 21.09
CA ILE A 166 -15.59 36.17 22.48
C ILE A 166 -15.45 37.61 22.97
N GLU A 167 -14.32 38.26 22.68
CA GLU A 167 -14.10 39.68 23.01
C GLU A 167 -15.10 40.60 22.30
N GLU A 168 -15.50 40.29 21.07
CA GLU A 168 -16.51 41.02 20.29
C GLU A 168 -17.96 40.72 20.70
N GLY A 169 -18.21 39.81 21.65
CA GLY A 169 -19.56 39.44 22.11
C GLY A 169 -20.38 38.60 21.13
N ARG A 170 -19.72 37.97 20.14
CA ARG A 170 -20.32 37.15 19.08
C ARG A 170 -19.73 35.73 19.09
N ALA A 171 -19.54 35.21 20.31
CA ALA A 171 -19.01 33.88 20.55
C ALA A 171 -19.93 32.82 19.93
N LYS A 172 -19.36 31.87 19.19
CA LYS A 172 -20.06 30.63 18.84
C LYS A 172 -20.03 29.65 20.03
N PRO A 173 -20.93 28.66 20.08
CA PRO A 173 -20.90 27.62 21.10
C PRO A 173 -19.54 26.91 21.21
N ILE A 174 -18.90 26.61 20.08
CA ILE A 174 -17.57 26.01 20.05
C ILE A 174 -16.51 26.89 20.71
N ASP A 175 -16.63 28.22 20.58
CA ASP A 175 -15.66 29.16 21.12
C ASP A 175 -15.67 29.12 22.66
N LEU A 176 -16.86 29.02 23.25
CA LEU A 176 -17.03 28.92 24.71
C LEU A 176 -16.53 27.58 25.24
N LEU A 177 -16.77 26.49 24.52
CA LEU A 177 -16.29 25.15 24.87
C LEU A 177 -14.76 25.03 24.74
N ALA A 178 -14.17 25.56 23.66
CA ALA A 178 -12.73 25.59 23.49
C ALA A 178 -12.06 26.50 24.55
N ARG A 179 -12.69 27.64 24.88
CA ARG A 179 -12.21 28.52 25.95
C ARG A 179 -12.23 27.85 27.31
N TYR A 180 -13.22 27.00 27.60
CA TYR A 180 -13.27 26.25 28.86
C TYR A 180 -11.97 25.46 29.10
N ILE A 181 -11.53 24.71 28.08
CA ILE A 181 -10.28 23.94 28.14
C ILE A 181 -9.06 24.85 28.25
N SER A 182 -8.99 25.90 27.43
CA SER A 182 -7.85 26.84 27.46
C SER A 182 -7.72 27.58 28.79
N SER A 183 -8.85 27.85 29.45
CA SER A 183 -8.91 28.54 30.75
C SER A 183 -8.59 27.60 31.94
N GLU A 184 -8.44 26.30 31.72
CA GLU A 184 -7.85 25.39 32.72
C GLU A 184 -6.35 25.72 32.94
N GLU A 185 -5.68 26.28 31.92
CA GLU A 185 -4.23 26.51 31.93
C GLU A 185 -3.82 27.94 32.32
N GLU A 186 -4.59 28.99 31.95
CA GLU A 186 -4.03 30.36 31.92
C GLU A 186 -4.76 31.45 32.74
N ASP A 187 -6.05 31.31 33.10
CA ASP A 187 -6.79 32.44 33.70
C ASP A 187 -7.78 32.02 34.79
N PHE A 188 -7.48 32.43 36.03
CA PHE A 188 -8.30 32.15 37.22
C PHE A 188 -9.50 33.10 37.37
N ASN A 189 -9.54 34.22 36.63
CA ASN A 189 -10.56 35.26 36.81
C ASN A 189 -11.83 35.06 35.95
N ILE A 190 -11.87 34.01 35.12
CA ILE A 190 -13.01 33.74 34.24
C ILE A 190 -14.04 32.88 34.97
N GLU A 191 -15.29 33.34 35.02
CA GLU A 191 -16.42 32.56 35.52
C GLU A 191 -16.60 31.30 34.65
N MET A 192 -16.35 30.14 35.24
CA MET A 192 -16.32 28.86 34.55
C MET A 192 -17.69 28.21 34.69
N HIS A 193 -18.48 28.17 33.61
CA HIS A 193 -19.72 27.39 33.60
C HIS A 193 -19.46 25.94 33.19
N GLU A 194 -20.37 25.06 33.59
CA GLU A 194 -20.36 23.67 33.14
C GLU A 194 -20.48 23.61 31.60
N PRO A 195 -19.60 22.88 30.89
CA PRO A 195 -19.55 22.87 29.43
C PRO A 195 -20.89 22.57 28.75
N TYR A 196 -21.65 21.61 29.28
CA TYR A 196 -22.93 21.20 28.70
C TYR A 196 -24.03 22.28 28.83
N LYS A 197 -23.87 23.29 29.70
CA LYS A 197 -24.85 24.38 29.82
C LYS A 197 -24.86 25.29 28.59
N TYR A 198 -23.75 25.38 27.87
CA TYR A 198 -23.66 26.16 26.63
C TYR A 198 -24.45 25.53 25.46
N LEU A 199 -24.89 24.28 25.61
CA LEU A 199 -25.70 23.57 24.61
C LEU A 199 -27.21 23.87 24.77
N ASN A 200 -27.63 24.35 25.94
CA ASN A 200 -29.04 24.57 26.23
C ASN A 200 -29.59 25.74 25.40
N GLY A 201 -30.65 25.48 24.62
CA GLY A 201 -31.35 26.50 23.84
C GLY A 201 -30.75 26.78 22.45
N LEU A 202 -29.77 25.99 22.02
CA LEU A 202 -29.28 26.02 20.64
C LEU A 202 -30.31 25.41 19.67
N LYS A 203 -30.32 25.92 18.42
CA LYS A 203 -31.15 25.35 17.35
C LYS A 203 -30.48 24.08 16.81
N ARG A 204 -31.25 23.28 16.07
CA ARG A 204 -30.73 22.08 15.38
C ARG A 204 -29.55 22.42 14.47
N GLU A 205 -29.69 23.46 13.64
CA GLU A 205 -28.64 23.92 12.72
C GLU A 205 -27.34 24.27 13.47
N ASP A 206 -27.44 25.00 14.59
CA ASP A 206 -26.27 25.37 15.40
C ASP A 206 -25.60 24.15 16.08
N LEU A 207 -26.39 23.12 16.43
CA LEU A 207 -25.88 21.88 17.01
C LEU A 207 -25.21 20.99 15.97
N GLU A 208 -25.72 20.94 14.74
CA GLU A 208 -25.10 20.23 13.61
C GLU A 208 -23.76 20.89 13.23
N ASP A 209 -23.73 22.22 13.14
CA ASP A 209 -22.49 22.99 12.95
C ASP A 209 -21.49 22.70 14.08
N LEU A 210 -21.97 22.70 15.33
CA LEU A 210 -21.14 22.40 16.49
C LEU A 210 -20.58 20.98 16.47
N GLN A 211 -21.35 20.00 15.98
CA GLN A 211 -20.91 18.61 15.86
C GLN A 211 -19.71 18.49 14.91
N GLU A 212 -19.76 19.17 13.77
CA GLU A 212 -18.64 19.20 12.82
C GLU A 212 -17.45 19.97 13.38
N ASP A 213 -17.68 21.12 14.03
CA ASP A 213 -16.63 21.89 14.70
C ASP A 213 -15.91 21.04 15.78
N ILE A 214 -16.65 20.25 16.58
CA ILE A 214 -16.06 19.35 17.59
C ILE A 214 -15.17 18.28 16.94
N LYS A 215 -15.58 17.71 15.79
CA LYS A 215 -14.76 16.72 15.06
C LYS A 215 -13.43 17.31 14.62
N VAL A 216 -13.43 18.56 14.16
CA VAL A 216 -12.22 19.30 13.77
C VAL A 216 -11.29 19.52 14.97
N TYR A 217 -11.82 19.95 16.12
CA TYR A 217 -10.99 20.10 17.33
C TYR A 217 -10.41 18.75 17.79
N LYS A 218 -11.19 17.67 17.71
CA LYS A 218 -10.77 16.32 18.08
C LYS A 218 -9.63 15.79 17.20
N SER A 219 -9.59 16.11 15.91
CA SER A 219 -8.48 15.72 15.02
C SER A 219 -7.23 16.56 15.26
N ILE A 220 -7.37 17.86 15.47
CA ILE A 220 -6.24 18.80 15.54
C ILE A 220 -5.56 18.80 16.93
N GLU A 221 -6.27 18.56 18.03
CA GLU A 221 -5.70 18.69 19.40
C GLU A 221 -4.81 17.51 19.85
N ASN A 222 -4.50 16.57 18.96
CA ASN A 222 -3.58 15.45 19.18
C ASN A 222 -3.83 14.67 20.50
N GLY A 223 -5.11 14.51 20.86
CA GLY A 223 -5.56 13.63 21.94
C GLY A 223 -5.51 14.19 23.38
N LYS A 224 -4.97 15.40 23.62
CA LYS A 224 -4.86 15.95 25.00
C LYS A 224 -6.19 15.98 25.75
N ASN A 225 -7.26 16.44 25.08
CA ASN A 225 -8.60 16.58 25.64
C ASN A 225 -9.62 15.66 24.94
N TYR A 226 -9.17 14.52 24.44
CA TYR A 226 -10.01 13.61 23.64
C TYR A 226 -11.29 13.20 24.36
N ASP A 227 -11.20 12.82 25.64
CA ASP A 227 -12.37 12.38 26.42
C ASP A 227 -13.40 13.50 26.61
N TYR A 228 -12.95 14.75 26.75
CA TYR A 228 -13.84 15.91 26.85
C TYR A 228 -14.61 16.15 25.56
N TRP A 229 -13.91 16.17 24.42
CA TRP A 229 -14.57 16.34 23.13
C TRP A 229 -15.50 15.19 22.78
N LYS A 230 -15.11 13.96 23.14
CA LYS A 230 -15.94 12.77 22.97
C LYS A 230 -17.20 12.83 23.82
N ASP A 231 -17.10 13.25 25.08
CA ASP A 231 -18.27 13.39 25.94
C ASP A 231 -19.18 14.53 25.46
N LEU A 232 -18.63 15.64 24.94
CA LEU A 232 -19.42 16.69 24.28
C LEU A 232 -20.11 16.19 23.01
N GLU A 233 -19.42 15.45 22.15
CA GLU A 233 -19.98 14.85 20.93
C GLU A 233 -21.21 13.98 21.26
N ILE A 234 -21.10 13.12 22.29
CA ILE A 234 -22.23 12.29 22.76
C ILE A 234 -23.41 13.14 23.23
N ILE A 235 -23.15 14.26 23.91
CA ILE A 235 -24.22 15.13 24.42
C ILE A 235 -24.88 15.91 23.27
N VAL A 236 -24.10 16.41 22.31
CA VAL A 236 -24.61 17.11 21.13
C VAL A 236 -25.48 16.17 20.29
N ASP A 237 -25.02 14.93 20.09
CA ASP A 237 -25.80 13.89 19.39
C ASP A 237 -27.15 13.61 20.05
N ASP A 238 -27.17 13.51 21.38
CA ASP A 238 -28.40 13.30 22.16
C ASP A 238 -29.34 14.52 22.08
N GLU A 239 -28.80 15.73 22.12
CA GLU A 239 -29.59 16.96 22.02
C GLU A 239 -30.20 17.13 20.61
N ILE A 240 -29.45 16.80 19.55
CA ILE A 240 -29.96 16.75 18.16
C ILE A 240 -31.11 15.73 18.06
N ARG A 241 -30.93 14.52 18.62
CA ARG A 241 -31.98 13.48 18.64
C ARG A 241 -33.22 13.95 19.39
N ASN A 242 -33.04 14.58 20.55
CA ASN A 242 -34.15 15.12 21.35
C ASN A 242 -34.93 16.21 20.59
N LEU A 243 -34.25 17.08 19.84
CA LEU A 243 -34.91 18.06 18.97
C LEU A 243 -35.59 17.41 17.75
N SER A 244 -35.12 16.25 17.28
CA SER A 244 -35.76 15.45 16.22
C SER A 244 -37.05 14.80 16.70
N ASP A 245 -37.00 14.16 17.87
CA ASP A 245 -38.15 13.48 18.48
C ASP A 245 -39.31 14.46 18.77
N ASN A 246 -38.97 15.70 19.14
CA ASN A 246 -39.95 16.75 19.42
C ASN A 246 -40.53 17.42 18.16
N SER A 247 -39.82 17.43 17.03
CA SER A 247 -40.31 18.07 15.79
C SER A 247 -41.23 17.16 14.98
N ASP A 248 -40.92 15.86 14.94
CA ASP A 248 -41.50 14.96 13.93
C ASP A 248 -42.72 14.18 14.42
N GLY A 249 -43.15 14.38 15.67
CA GLY A 249 -44.37 13.76 16.21
C GLY A 249 -44.43 12.24 15.97
N HIS A 250 -43.26 11.59 15.86
CA HIS A 250 -43.18 10.21 15.43
C HIS A 250 -43.76 9.31 16.53
N ARG A 251 -44.67 8.43 16.09
CA ARG A 251 -45.54 7.57 16.90
C ARG A 251 -44.81 6.53 17.76
N ASP A 252 -43.49 6.47 17.68
CA ASP A 252 -42.61 5.60 18.48
C ASP A 252 -42.00 6.32 19.70
N SER A 253 -42.40 7.58 19.96
CA SER A 253 -42.06 8.31 21.19
C SER A 253 -42.72 7.66 22.39
N ILE A 254 -42.02 6.69 22.98
CA ILE A 254 -42.41 6.03 24.21
C ILE A 254 -42.62 7.08 25.28
N ASN A 255 -43.90 7.29 25.62
CA ASN A 255 -44.47 8.10 26.68
C ASN A 255 -43.48 9.12 27.28
N GLY A 256 -43.57 10.39 26.88
CA GLY A 256 -42.80 11.48 27.50
C GLY A 256 -42.86 11.48 29.04
N ALA A 257 -43.93 10.95 29.63
CA ALA A 257 -44.06 10.68 31.06
C ALA A 257 -43.03 9.66 31.60
N VAL A 258 -42.88 8.50 30.96
CA VAL A 258 -41.89 7.46 31.33
C VAL A 258 -40.47 7.98 31.11
N SER A 259 -40.26 8.73 30.03
CA SER A 259 -38.99 9.41 29.76
C SER A 259 -38.60 10.39 30.87
N SER A 260 -39.55 11.15 31.42
CA SER A 260 -39.30 12.12 32.50
C SER A 260 -38.96 11.45 33.84
N GLU A 261 -39.59 10.31 34.14
CA GLU A 261 -39.31 9.52 35.34
C GLU A 261 -37.92 8.88 35.26
N ILE A 262 -37.55 8.32 34.11
CA ILE A 262 -36.22 7.77 33.82
C ILE A 262 -35.14 8.85 33.95
N VAL A 263 -35.39 10.05 33.41
CA VAL A 263 -34.49 11.19 33.57
C VAL A 263 -34.31 11.56 35.05
N SER A 264 -35.38 11.51 35.85
CA SER A 264 -35.28 11.77 37.29
C SER A 264 -34.44 10.71 38.01
N ILE A 265 -34.50 9.45 37.57
CA ILE A 265 -33.69 8.34 38.09
C ILE A 265 -32.20 8.51 37.75
N PHE A 266 -31.85 9.16 36.64
CA PHE A 266 -30.45 9.38 36.25
C PHE A 266 -29.83 10.64 36.88
N LYS A 267 -30.64 11.66 37.18
CA LYS A 267 -30.16 12.88 37.83
C LYS A 267 -29.54 12.59 39.19
N GLY A 268 -28.35 13.15 39.42
CA GLY A 268 -27.63 13.05 40.70
C GLY A 268 -26.87 11.73 40.92
N LYS A 269 -26.86 10.81 39.95
CA LYS A 269 -26.04 9.59 40.03
C LYS A 269 -24.61 9.84 39.58
N THR A 270 -23.67 9.14 40.22
CA THR A 270 -22.25 9.19 39.83
C THR A 270 -22.00 8.45 38.51
N PRO A 271 -20.93 8.78 37.77
CA PRO A 271 -20.58 8.07 36.53
C PRO A 271 -20.46 6.55 36.70
N LYS A 272 -19.92 6.10 37.85
CA LYS A 272 -19.79 4.67 38.18
C LYS A 272 -21.13 3.97 38.38
N GLN A 273 -22.09 4.65 39.03
CA GLN A 273 -23.45 4.12 39.22
C GLN A 273 -24.19 4.03 37.88
N LEU A 274 -24.02 5.03 37.02
CA LEU A 274 -24.60 5.01 35.67
C LEU A 274 -23.98 3.91 34.79
N ASP A 275 -22.66 3.65 34.88
CA ASP A 275 -22.02 2.51 34.20
C ASP A 275 -22.55 1.16 34.69
N ALA A 276 -22.78 1.01 36.00
CA ALA A 276 -23.39 -0.20 36.55
C ALA A 276 -24.81 -0.43 35.99
N MET A 277 -25.60 0.64 35.88
CA MET A 277 -26.94 0.58 35.26
C MET A 277 -26.85 0.27 33.76
N TYR A 278 -25.89 0.85 33.04
CA TYR A 278 -25.64 0.56 31.62
C TYR A 278 -25.37 -0.93 31.40
N ARG A 279 -24.50 -1.52 32.21
CA ARG A 279 -24.19 -2.96 32.14
C ARG A 279 -25.41 -3.83 32.43
N GLN A 280 -26.22 -3.45 33.42
CA GLN A 280 -27.44 -4.17 33.77
C GLN A 280 -28.48 -4.11 32.64
N ILE A 281 -28.69 -2.92 32.05
CA ILE A 281 -29.62 -2.73 30.94
C ILE A 281 -29.15 -3.51 29.72
N LYS A 282 -27.88 -3.37 29.34
CA LYS A 282 -27.29 -4.07 28.19
C LYS A 282 -27.39 -5.60 28.31
N LYS A 283 -27.20 -6.14 29.53
CA LYS A 283 -27.38 -7.57 29.79
C LYS A 283 -28.83 -8.01 29.55
N LYS A 284 -29.80 -7.24 30.07
CA LYS A 284 -31.25 -7.53 29.89
C LYS A 284 -31.67 -7.46 28.42
N THR A 285 -31.19 -6.46 27.67
CA THR A 285 -31.48 -6.32 26.23
C THR A 285 -30.88 -7.46 25.38
N SER A 286 -29.81 -8.10 25.85
CA SER A 286 -29.18 -9.23 25.13
C SER A 286 -29.83 -10.59 25.43
N GLU A 287 -30.53 -10.74 26.54
CA GLU A 287 -31.09 -12.02 27.01
C GLU A 287 -32.57 -12.20 26.65
N GLU A 288 -33.31 -11.12 26.43
CA GLU A 288 -34.75 -11.16 26.17
C GLU A 288 -35.08 -10.52 24.81
N GLY A 289 -35.96 -11.16 24.01
CA GLY A 289 -36.49 -10.63 22.74
C GLY A 289 -37.45 -9.45 22.93
N VAL A 290 -37.00 -8.45 23.67
CA VAL A 290 -37.75 -7.25 24.07
C VAL A 290 -37.53 -6.15 23.05
N ASP A 291 -38.55 -5.31 22.90
CA ASP A 291 -38.59 -4.10 22.07
C ASP A 291 -37.24 -3.39 21.98
N THR A 292 -36.56 -3.54 20.84
CA THR A 292 -35.22 -3.03 20.60
C THR A 292 -35.18 -1.51 20.60
N GLY A 293 -36.25 -0.85 20.14
CA GLY A 293 -36.31 0.62 20.02
C GLY A 293 -36.34 1.33 21.39
N TYR A 294 -37.09 0.79 22.35
CA TYR A 294 -37.14 1.35 23.71
C TYR A 294 -35.77 1.29 24.39
N TRP A 295 -35.12 0.13 24.35
CA TRP A 295 -33.84 -0.05 25.04
C TRP A 295 -32.71 0.71 24.34
N GLU A 296 -32.74 0.82 23.01
CA GLU A 296 -31.79 1.63 22.25
C GLU A 296 -31.90 3.13 22.58
N THR A 297 -33.12 3.67 22.63
CA THR A 297 -33.36 5.07 23.03
C THR A 297 -32.96 5.31 24.49
N LEU A 298 -33.26 4.36 25.38
CA LEU A 298 -32.86 4.43 26.79
C LEU A 298 -31.33 4.41 26.95
N LEU A 299 -30.64 3.50 26.26
CA LEU A 299 -29.18 3.39 26.29
C LEU A 299 -28.52 4.63 25.72
N SER A 300 -29.06 5.21 24.64
CA SER A 300 -28.60 6.48 24.07
C SER A 300 -28.66 7.60 25.10
N ARG A 301 -29.82 7.79 25.74
CA ARG A 301 -30.00 8.82 26.78
C ARG A 301 -29.11 8.57 27.98
N LEU A 302 -28.97 7.31 28.42
CA LEU A 302 -28.09 6.95 29.52
C LEU A 302 -26.63 7.32 29.20
N ASN A 303 -26.17 7.06 27.97
CA ASN A 303 -24.82 7.47 27.53
C ASN A 303 -24.64 8.99 27.60
N ALA A 304 -25.65 9.76 27.19
CA ALA A 304 -25.61 11.23 27.30
C ALA A 304 -25.56 11.70 28.76
N TYR A 305 -26.35 11.09 29.66
CA TYR A 305 -26.27 11.38 31.10
C TYR A 305 -24.92 10.98 31.71
N MET A 306 -24.33 9.86 31.27
CA MET A 306 -22.99 9.46 31.67
C MET A 306 -21.93 10.46 31.21
N ALA A 307 -22.04 10.98 29.99
CA ALA A 307 -21.15 12.01 29.46
C ALA A 307 -21.32 13.33 30.24
N ARG A 308 -22.56 13.76 30.52
CA ARG A 308 -22.84 14.94 31.38
C ARG A 308 -22.24 14.77 32.78
N ALA A 309 -22.40 13.60 33.39
CA ALA A 309 -21.86 13.31 34.72
C ALA A 309 -20.32 13.31 34.73
N ARG A 310 -19.67 12.79 33.68
CA ARG A 310 -18.20 12.84 33.53
C ARG A 310 -17.69 14.27 33.34
N LEU A 311 -18.36 15.08 32.51
CA LEU A 311 -18.01 16.49 32.36
C LEU A 311 -18.24 17.29 33.65
N ALA A 312 -19.28 16.97 34.43
CA ALA A 312 -19.54 17.59 35.72
C ALA A 312 -18.46 17.23 36.75
N GLU A 313 -18.04 15.96 36.82
CA GLU A 313 -16.96 15.51 37.71
C GLU A 313 -15.63 16.19 37.34
N ARG A 314 -15.28 16.25 36.05
CA ARG A 314 -14.11 17.01 35.56
C ARG A 314 -14.21 18.48 35.93
N HIS A 315 -15.38 19.09 35.78
CA HIS A 315 -15.60 20.49 36.13
C HIS A 315 -15.39 20.75 37.63
N GLU A 316 -15.93 19.88 38.48
CA GLU A 316 -15.73 19.97 39.92
C GLU A 316 -14.25 19.81 40.30
N GLU A 317 -13.54 18.86 39.69
CA GLU A 317 -12.10 18.66 39.88
C GLU A 317 -11.30 19.91 39.46
N ASN A 318 -11.62 20.49 38.30
CA ASN A 318 -10.98 21.72 37.84
C ASN A 318 -11.22 22.89 38.80
N LEU A 319 -12.45 23.05 39.29
CA LEU A 319 -12.77 24.09 40.29
C LEU A 319 -12.01 23.87 41.59
N ARG A 320 -11.90 22.62 42.08
CA ARG A 320 -11.11 22.27 43.26
C ARG A 320 -9.63 22.59 43.05
N ASN A 321 -9.07 22.26 41.89
CA ASN A 321 -7.68 22.55 41.53
C ASN A 321 -7.42 24.06 41.45
N LYS A 322 -8.35 24.83 40.86
CA LYS A 322 -8.27 26.30 40.85
C LYS A 322 -8.32 26.88 42.27
N LEU A 323 -9.25 26.42 43.09
CA LEU A 323 -9.34 26.84 44.50
C LEU A 323 -8.10 26.48 45.31
N PHE A 324 -7.45 25.35 45.01
CA PHE A 324 -6.21 24.96 45.66
C PHE A 324 -5.06 25.90 45.27
N LYS A 325 -4.87 26.16 43.96
CA LYS A 325 -3.84 27.07 43.47
C LYS A 325 -4.01 28.51 44.00
N LEU A 326 -5.25 29.02 44.03
CA LEU A 326 -5.58 30.33 44.60
C LEU A 326 -5.34 30.44 46.12
N LYS A 327 -5.19 29.31 46.83
CA LYS A 327 -4.83 29.29 48.25
C LYS A 327 -3.32 29.17 48.48
N GLU A 328 -2.57 28.71 47.48
CA GLU A 328 -1.11 28.60 47.54
C GLU A 328 -0.41 29.90 47.10
N GLU A 329 -1.04 30.68 46.22
CA GLU A 329 -0.70 32.09 45.95
C GLU A 329 -1.12 33.00 47.11
#